data_AF-A0A3D8S571-F1
#
_entry.id   AF-A0A3D8S571-F1
#
_cell.length_a   1.000
_cell.length_b   1.000
_cell.length_c   1.000
_cell.angle_alpha   90.00
_cell.angle_beta   90.00
_cell.angle_gamma   90.00
#
_symmetry.space_group_name_H-M   'P 1'
#
loop_
_entity.id
_entity.type
_entity.pdbx_description
1 polymer ?
#
loop_
_entity_poly.entity_id
_entity_poly.type
_entity_poly.pdbx_seq_one_letter_code
_entity_poly.pdbx_strand_id
1 'polypeptide(L)'
;MFHSTKPYSAVTVQIEVLTSEQYEVEDWSGIVDLIEAIRIQASGPSEAARALRKKLKYGNLHRQLRALTILDFLIQNAGDRFHREFADEPLLERLRIAATDPVSDPLVKEKCKQLFGQWAVSYKGTPGMERVASLYKQLPKRKQPATQAKAKVLREAEKAAEPQLGHSVSVSAGNGPATVLSSPKHKHSSSKSLKKDKKDKKLYNRSFNFEKEKPEMLQTLASSSVASTNLLNALKRVNRETQRVSEDAEVLNRFETCKQLRRQILRYIQHVESEEYLGSLIHSNEELVSALMAFEVLDKSVDYDSDSDQDVLESGWTPDREVNESFAGLAINPPKPPRPTRPLSISVPSSSRHTPAYDTESESEFEPDDDDENNPFGDRNAISTPAVDKFGRTVKEV
;
A
#
# COMPACT_ATOMS: atom_id res chain seq x y z
N MET A 1 26.93 5.23 5.74
CA MET A 1 25.57 4.96 6.28
C MET A 1 25.47 5.63 7.64
N PHE A 2 25.12 6.91 7.68
CA PHE A 2 24.87 7.59 8.95
C PHE A 2 23.44 7.23 9.39
N HIS A 3 23.33 6.27 10.31
CA HIS A 3 22.08 6.02 11.01
C HIS A 3 21.92 7.16 12.02
N SER A 4 21.17 8.20 11.66
CA SER A 4 20.84 9.26 12.61
C SER A 4 19.74 8.75 13.53
N THR A 5 20.14 8.10 14.63
CA THR A 5 19.27 7.91 15.78
C THR A 5 18.93 9.31 16.30
N LYS A 6 17.84 9.90 15.78
CA LYS A 6 17.37 11.20 16.26
C LYS A 6 17.21 11.11 17.79
N PRO A 7 17.76 12.04 18.56
CA PRO A 7 17.69 11.99 20.01
C PRO A 7 16.24 11.93 20.48
N TYR A 8 16.00 11.20 21.57
CA TYR A 8 14.71 11.20 22.25
C TYR A 8 14.41 12.61 22.74
N SER A 9 13.49 13.28 22.06
CA SER A 9 12.95 14.57 22.49
C SER A 9 11.95 14.38 23.63
N ALA A 10 11.77 15.40 24.46
CA ALA A 10 10.76 15.45 25.51
C ALA A 10 9.36 15.04 24.98
N VAL A 11 9.00 15.50 23.77
CA VAL A 11 7.74 15.15 23.10
C VAL A 11 7.65 13.65 22.83
N THR A 12 8.73 13.04 22.33
CA THR A 12 8.75 11.60 21.99
C THR A 12 8.68 10.71 23.23
N VAL A 13 9.35 11.10 24.32
CA VAL A 13 9.33 10.39 25.60
C VAL A 13 7.94 10.48 26.25
N GLN A 14 7.33 11.66 26.25
CA GLN A 14 5.98 11.83 26.79
C GLN A 14 4.95 11.01 26.01
N ILE A 15 5.01 10.96 24.68
CA ILE A 15 4.12 10.10 23.89
C ILE A 15 4.33 8.61 24.21
N GLU A 16 5.57 8.18 24.44
CA GLU A 16 5.86 6.80 24.84
C GLU A 16 5.24 6.43 26.20
N VAL A 17 5.31 7.36 27.17
CA VAL A 17 4.71 7.21 28.50
C VAL A 17 3.19 7.28 28.43
N LEU A 18 2.62 8.26 27.74
CA LEU A 18 1.16 8.46 27.66
C LEU A 18 0.45 7.38 26.84
N THR A 19 1.16 6.70 25.93
CA THR A 19 0.60 5.54 25.21
C THR A 19 0.69 4.24 25.98
N SER A 20 1.37 4.22 27.13
CA SER A 20 1.57 3.01 27.93
C SER A 20 0.25 2.45 28.52
N GLU A 21 0.27 1.19 28.93
CA GLU A 21 -0.90 0.48 29.49
C GLU A 21 -1.29 0.96 30.89
N GLN A 22 -0.45 1.78 31.53
CA GLN A 22 -0.74 2.42 32.81
C GLN A 22 -1.93 3.38 32.74
N TYR A 23 -2.23 3.87 31.55
CA TYR A 23 -3.29 4.84 31.32
C TYR A 23 -4.38 4.21 30.44
N GLU A 24 -5.65 4.53 30.71
CA GLU A 24 -6.79 4.00 29.94
C GLU A 24 -6.87 4.58 28.52
N VAL A 25 -7.50 3.86 27.58
CA VAL A 25 -7.55 4.25 26.16
C VAL A 25 -8.12 5.66 25.92
N GLU A 26 -9.10 6.08 26.71
CA GLU A 26 -9.77 7.39 26.61
C GLU A 26 -9.33 8.39 27.70
N ASP A 27 -8.24 8.11 28.42
CA ASP A 27 -7.73 9.02 29.45
C ASP A 27 -6.97 10.19 28.82
N TRP A 28 -7.41 11.40 29.16
CA TRP A 28 -6.86 12.68 28.69
C TRP A 28 -5.80 13.27 29.63
N SER A 29 -5.56 12.63 30.79
CA SER A 29 -4.57 13.05 31.76
C SER A 29 -3.17 13.14 31.15
N GLY A 30 -2.43 14.21 31.46
CA GLY A 30 -1.06 14.45 30.98
C GLY A 30 -0.93 14.85 29.51
N ILE A 31 -2.00 14.79 28.69
CA ILE A 31 -1.94 15.24 27.29
C ILE A 31 -1.81 16.77 27.20
N VAL A 32 -2.31 17.51 28.20
CA VAL A 32 -2.17 18.97 28.26
C VAL A 32 -0.69 19.38 28.36
N ASP A 33 0.09 18.69 29.19
CA ASP A 33 1.53 18.94 29.33
C ASP A 33 2.28 18.59 28.03
N LEU A 34 1.83 17.56 27.31
CA LEU A 34 2.33 17.23 25.97
C LEU A 34 2.07 18.35 24.96
N ILE A 35 0.88 18.96 24.98
CA ILE A 35 0.57 20.10 24.10
C ILE A 35 1.51 21.27 24.40
N GLU A 36 1.78 21.56 25.67
CA GLU A 36 2.70 22.62 26.05
C GLU A 36 4.12 22.34 25.54
N ALA A 37 4.62 21.12 25.72
CA ALA A 37 5.91 20.70 25.19
C ALA A 37 5.99 20.85 23.66
N ILE A 38 4.95 20.44 22.93
CA ILE A 38 4.85 20.60 21.47
C ILE A 38 4.86 22.07 21.05
N ARG A 39 4.21 22.95 21.82
CA ARG A 39 4.15 24.39 21.52
C ARG A 39 5.47 25.09 21.75
N ILE A 40 6.21 24.70 22.79
CA ILE A 40 7.53 25.27 23.12
C ILE A 40 8.56 24.86 22.06
N GLN A 41 8.52 23.61 21.60
CA GLN A 41 9.53 23.09 20.70
C GLN A 41 9.24 23.38 19.23
N ALA A 42 10.23 23.91 18.51
CA ALA A 42 10.12 24.18 17.07
C ALA A 42 9.88 22.90 16.26
N SER A 43 10.50 21.77 16.59
CA SER A 43 10.22 20.48 15.93
C SER A 43 9.04 19.69 16.54
N GLY A 44 8.32 20.28 17.51
CA GLY A 44 7.28 19.59 18.29
C GLY A 44 6.20 18.89 17.45
N PRO A 45 5.52 19.56 16.49
CA PRO A 45 4.49 18.93 15.67
C PRO A 45 4.99 17.73 14.87
N SER A 46 6.16 17.86 14.22
CA SER A 46 6.76 16.78 13.42
C SER A 46 7.26 15.62 14.27
N GLU A 47 7.78 15.89 15.47
CA GLU A 47 8.20 14.84 16.41
C GLU A 47 7.00 14.09 16.99
N ALA A 48 5.92 14.80 17.32
CA ALA A 48 4.67 14.19 17.75
C ALA A 48 4.09 13.28 16.66
N ALA A 49 4.03 13.77 15.42
CA ALA A 49 3.58 12.99 14.26
C ALA A 49 4.42 11.72 14.07
N ARG A 50 5.76 11.83 14.11
CA ARG A 50 6.67 10.69 14.01
C ARG A 50 6.49 9.68 15.14
N ALA A 51 6.35 10.14 16.39
CA ALA A 51 6.18 9.26 17.54
C ALA A 51 4.83 8.53 17.48
N LEU A 52 3.74 9.24 17.18
CA LEU A 52 2.40 8.64 17.02
C LEU A 52 2.36 7.66 15.86
N ARG A 53 3.00 7.99 14.72
CA ARG A 53 3.14 7.07 13.58
C ARG A 53 3.79 5.75 13.99
N LYS A 54 4.88 5.80 14.77
CA LYS A 54 5.55 4.60 15.29
C LYS A 54 4.62 3.78 16.19
N LYS A 55 3.88 4.42 17.10
CA LYS A 55 2.91 3.75 17.98
C LYS A 55 1.75 3.12 17.21
N LEU A 56 1.28 3.76 16.14
CA LEU A 56 0.29 3.17 15.23
C LEU A 56 0.84 2.00 14.42
N LYS A 57 2.13 2.02 14.06
CA LYS A 57 2.74 0.97 13.23
C LYS A 57 3.13 -0.27 14.04
N TYR A 58 3.72 -0.09 15.21
CA TYR A 58 4.38 -1.16 15.99
C TYR A 58 3.78 -1.39 17.36
N GLY A 59 2.99 -0.45 17.88
CA GLY A 59 2.32 -0.58 19.17
C GLY A 59 1.36 -1.76 19.18
N ASN A 60 1.12 -2.30 20.37
CA ASN A 60 0.02 -3.23 20.61
C ASN A 60 -1.34 -2.52 20.45
N LEU A 61 -2.43 -3.29 20.52
CA LEU A 61 -3.80 -2.76 20.34
C LEU A 61 -4.09 -1.54 21.22
N HIS A 62 -3.74 -1.61 22.51
CA HIS A 62 -3.93 -0.51 23.46
C HIS A 62 -3.16 0.75 23.02
N ARG A 63 -1.87 0.60 22.72
CA ARG A 63 -1.01 1.71 22.25
C ARG A 63 -1.50 2.33 20.96
N GLN A 64 -2.01 1.53 20.02
CA GLN A 64 -2.58 2.03 18.76
C GLN A 64 -3.84 2.86 19.01
N LEU A 65 -4.79 2.34 19.81
CA LEU A 65 -6.01 3.06 20.15
C LEU A 65 -5.71 4.34 20.92
N ARG A 66 -4.74 4.29 21.84
CA ARG A 66 -4.33 5.46 22.61
C ARG A 66 -3.60 6.49 21.77
N ALA A 67 -2.76 6.08 20.83
CA ALA A 67 -2.13 7.00 19.88
C ALA A 67 -3.18 7.75 19.04
N LEU A 68 -4.27 7.09 18.65
CA LEU A 68 -5.40 7.76 17.98
C LEU A 68 -6.11 8.76 18.90
N THR A 69 -6.34 8.39 20.18
CA THR A 69 -6.89 9.31 21.20
C THR A 69 -6.05 10.55 21.37
N ILE A 70 -4.73 10.38 21.55
CA ILE A 70 -3.79 11.49 21.74
C ILE A 70 -3.77 12.35 20.48
N LEU A 71 -3.72 11.76 19.29
CA LEU A 71 -3.72 12.50 18.03
C LEU A 71 -4.97 13.37 17.89
N ASP A 72 -6.15 12.84 18.19
CA ASP A 72 -7.41 13.60 18.16
C ASP A 72 -7.38 14.77 19.14
N PHE A 73 -6.91 14.54 20.37
CA PHE A 73 -6.80 15.61 21.36
C PHE A 73 -5.81 16.70 20.96
N LEU A 74 -4.67 16.33 20.36
CA LEU A 74 -3.70 17.29 19.81
C LEU A 74 -4.30 18.11 18.66
N ILE A 75 -5.03 17.47 17.75
CA ILE A 75 -5.72 18.14 16.64
C ILE A 75 -6.73 19.18 17.17
N GLN A 76 -7.45 18.88 18.25
CA GLN A 76 -8.44 19.79 18.83
C GLN A 76 -7.81 20.96 19.59
N ASN A 77 -6.63 20.79 20.21
CA ASN A 77 -6.13 21.74 21.22
C ASN A 77 -4.75 22.37 20.91
N ALA A 78 -3.95 21.83 19.99
CA ALA A 78 -2.58 22.32 19.74
C ALA A 78 -2.50 23.56 18.82
N GLY A 79 -3.63 23.96 18.22
CA GLY A 79 -3.79 25.18 17.43
C GLY A 79 -3.26 25.12 15.98
N ASP A 80 -3.40 26.23 15.25
CA ASP A 80 -3.17 26.30 13.79
C ASP A 80 -1.75 25.92 13.36
N ARG A 81 -0.75 26.23 14.19
CA ARG A 81 0.64 25.84 13.90
C ARG A 81 0.76 24.33 13.79
N PHE A 82 0.15 23.61 14.74
CA PHE A 82 0.14 22.16 14.70
C PHE A 82 -0.52 21.67 13.42
N HIS A 83 -1.70 22.18 13.07
CA HIS A 83 -2.47 21.78 11.87
C HIS A 83 -1.68 21.86 10.56
N ARG A 84 -0.77 22.83 10.43
CA ARG A 84 0.06 23.01 9.22
C ARG A 84 1.24 22.05 9.12
N GLU A 85 1.78 21.61 10.26
CA GLU A 85 3.09 20.94 10.31
C GLU A 85 3.00 19.43 10.66
N PHE A 86 1.96 18.99 11.37
CA PHE A 86 1.88 17.60 11.86
C PHE A 86 1.46 16.59 10.79
N ALA A 87 0.75 17.02 9.74
CA ALA A 87 0.18 16.15 8.72
C ALA A 87 1.24 15.77 7.67
N ASP A 88 2.27 15.04 8.09
CA ASP A 88 3.28 14.49 7.21
C ASP A 88 2.73 13.28 6.41
N GLU A 89 3.25 13.10 5.19
CA GLU A 89 2.80 12.03 4.29
C GLU A 89 2.91 10.64 4.93
N PRO A 90 3.99 10.30 5.66
CA PRO A 90 4.11 9.00 6.31
C PRO A 90 3.06 8.73 7.40
N LEU A 91 2.64 9.75 8.16
CA LEU A 91 1.56 9.59 9.15
C LEU A 91 0.21 9.41 8.47
N LEU A 92 -0.08 10.20 7.44
CA LEU A 92 -1.33 10.11 6.69
C LEU A 92 -1.49 8.73 6.05
N GLU A 93 -0.42 8.20 5.43
CA GLU A 93 -0.44 6.85 4.87
C GLU A 93 -0.61 5.79 5.97
N ARG A 94 0.05 5.93 7.12
CA ARG A 94 -0.14 5.01 8.25
C ARG A 94 -1.57 5.02 8.78
N LEU A 95 -2.20 6.19 8.87
CA LEU A 95 -3.61 6.35 9.26
C LEU A 95 -4.53 5.69 8.23
N ARG A 96 -4.25 5.85 6.93
CA ARG A 96 -4.98 5.18 5.85
C ARG A 96 -4.85 3.66 5.95
N ILE A 97 -3.64 3.12 6.14
CA ILE A 97 -3.41 1.69 6.29
C ILE A 97 -4.14 1.17 7.54
N ALA A 98 -4.02 1.84 8.70
CA ALA A 98 -4.72 1.44 9.92
C ALA A 98 -6.24 1.31 9.76
N ALA A 99 -6.84 2.14 8.91
CA ALA A 99 -8.28 2.12 8.67
C ALA A 99 -8.73 1.12 7.58
N THR A 100 -7.84 0.73 6.66
CA THR A 100 -8.21 -0.01 5.44
C THR A 100 -7.61 -1.41 5.34
N ASP A 101 -6.44 -1.64 5.92
CA ASP A 101 -5.68 -2.88 5.79
C ASP A 101 -6.41 -4.06 6.42
N PRO A 102 -6.62 -5.19 5.71
CA PRO A 102 -7.26 -6.38 6.28
C PRO A 102 -6.59 -6.88 7.57
N VAL A 103 -5.27 -6.71 7.70
CA VAL A 103 -4.50 -7.18 8.87
C VAL A 103 -4.73 -6.32 10.12
N SER A 104 -5.10 -5.05 9.96
CA SER A 104 -5.33 -4.14 11.08
C SER A 104 -6.51 -4.56 11.96
N ASP A 105 -6.40 -4.30 13.26
CA ASP A 105 -7.41 -4.72 14.25
C ASP A 105 -8.78 -4.06 14.00
N PRO A 106 -9.91 -4.79 14.15
CA PRO A 106 -11.24 -4.23 13.97
C PRO A 106 -11.54 -2.99 14.82
N LEU A 107 -11.07 -2.94 16.08
CA LEU A 107 -11.31 -1.81 16.98
C LEU A 107 -10.56 -0.57 16.52
N VAL A 108 -9.33 -0.74 16.04
CA VAL A 108 -8.52 0.36 15.48
C VAL A 108 -9.18 0.92 14.23
N LYS A 109 -9.68 0.04 13.35
CA LYS A 109 -10.44 0.45 12.15
C LYS A 109 -11.70 1.23 12.51
N GLU A 110 -12.44 0.79 13.52
CA GLU A 110 -13.63 1.48 13.99
C GLU A 110 -13.30 2.87 14.53
N LYS A 111 -12.27 2.98 15.38
CA LYS A 111 -11.80 4.26 15.91
C LYS A 111 -11.33 5.21 14.82
N CYS A 112 -10.54 4.73 13.85
CA CYS A 112 -10.15 5.54 12.69
C CYS A 112 -11.36 6.04 11.89
N LYS A 113 -12.37 5.20 11.65
CA LYS A 113 -13.58 5.62 10.91
C LYS A 113 -14.34 6.72 11.64
N GLN A 114 -14.48 6.61 12.97
CA GLN A 114 -15.12 7.63 13.79
C GLN A 114 -14.35 8.96 13.72
N LEU A 115 -13.04 8.92 13.99
CA LEU A 115 -12.18 10.11 13.97
C LEU A 115 -12.12 10.77 12.59
N PHE A 116 -11.99 10.00 11.50
CA PHE A 116 -11.93 10.59 10.16
C PHE A 116 -13.26 11.24 9.78
N GLY A 117 -14.39 10.64 10.19
CA GLY A 117 -15.71 11.24 9.99
C GLY A 117 -15.86 12.57 10.73
N GLN A 118 -15.40 12.62 11.99
CA GLN A 118 -15.37 13.85 12.78
C GLN A 118 -14.47 14.91 12.15
N TRP A 119 -13.22 14.56 11.82
CA TRP A 119 -12.25 15.51 11.26
C TRP A 119 -12.70 16.06 9.89
N ALA A 120 -13.34 15.23 9.06
CA ALA A 120 -13.86 15.64 7.77
C ALA A 120 -14.98 16.70 7.87
N VAL A 121 -15.74 16.70 8.96
CA VAL A 121 -16.80 17.70 9.22
C VAL A 121 -16.22 18.93 9.90
N SER A 122 -15.46 18.75 10.98
CA SER A 122 -14.99 19.85 11.84
C SER A 122 -13.92 20.72 11.18
N TYR A 123 -13.06 20.14 10.33
CA TYR A 123 -11.92 20.84 9.72
C TYR A 123 -12.08 21.07 8.21
N LYS A 124 -13.33 21.05 7.73
CA LYS A 124 -13.62 21.33 6.32
C LYS A 124 -13.27 22.78 5.98
N GLY A 125 -12.26 22.97 5.14
CA GLY A 125 -11.79 24.30 4.72
C GLY A 125 -10.82 24.95 5.71
N THR A 126 -10.33 24.22 6.71
CA THR A 126 -9.25 24.69 7.58
C THR A 126 -7.89 24.52 6.88
N PRO A 127 -7.09 25.59 6.74
CA PRO A 127 -5.76 25.50 6.12
C PRO A 127 -4.86 24.48 6.84
N GLY A 128 -4.23 23.58 6.09
CA GLY A 128 -3.37 22.51 6.63
C GLY A 128 -4.10 21.19 6.94
N MET A 129 -5.43 21.20 7.10
CA MET A 129 -6.22 20.00 7.45
C MET A 129 -6.87 19.29 6.27
N GLU A 130 -6.74 19.82 5.06
CA GLU A 130 -7.42 19.29 3.86
C GLU A 130 -7.10 17.81 3.61
N ARG A 131 -5.82 17.43 3.76
CA ARG A 131 -5.37 16.04 3.60
C ARG A 131 -5.97 15.12 4.65
N VAL A 132 -6.00 15.56 5.91
CA VAL A 132 -6.60 14.82 7.03
C VAL A 132 -8.11 14.63 6.81
N ALA A 133 -8.81 15.70 6.43
CA ALA A 133 -10.23 15.64 6.08
C ALA A 133 -10.51 14.73 4.86
N SER A 134 -9.56 14.60 3.94
CA SER A 134 -9.68 13.72 2.77
C SER A 134 -9.62 12.23 3.12
N LEU A 135 -9.02 11.83 4.24
CA LEU A 135 -8.87 10.42 4.66
C LEU A 135 -10.22 9.71 4.75
N TYR A 136 -11.27 10.42 5.18
CA TYR A 136 -12.62 9.86 5.26
C TYR A 136 -13.14 9.37 3.90
N LYS A 137 -12.80 10.06 2.80
CA LYS A 137 -13.22 9.67 1.44
C LYS A 137 -12.53 8.40 0.95
N GLN A 138 -11.38 8.06 1.54
CA GLN A 138 -10.56 6.89 1.18
C GLN A 138 -10.99 5.63 1.96
N LEU A 139 -11.89 5.76 2.93
CA LEU A 139 -12.43 4.62 3.65
C LEU A 139 -13.27 3.73 2.73
N PRO A 140 -13.23 2.40 2.91
CA PRO A 140 -14.09 1.48 2.18
C PRO A 140 -15.55 1.88 2.39
N LYS A 141 -16.21 2.29 1.30
CA LYS A 141 -17.64 2.59 1.34
C LYS A 141 -18.38 1.32 1.67
N ARG A 142 -19.19 1.35 2.74
CA ARG A 142 -20.08 0.24 3.10
C ARG A 142 -20.90 -0.11 1.87
N LYS A 143 -20.74 -1.33 1.34
CA LYS A 143 -21.63 -1.87 0.31
C LYS A 143 -23.04 -1.84 0.93
N GLN A 144 -23.87 -0.91 0.49
CA GLN A 144 -25.27 -0.84 0.90
C GLN A 144 -25.90 -2.22 0.61
N PRO A 145 -26.55 -2.87 1.59
CA PRO A 145 -27.25 -4.12 1.31
C PRO A 145 -28.24 -3.85 0.17
N ALA A 146 -28.29 -4.75 -0.81
CA ALA A 146 -29.02 -4.59 -2.08
C ALA A 146 -30.51 -4.24 -1.89
N THR A 147 -31.07 -4.44 -0.70
CA THR A 147 -32.41 -4.04 -0.29
C THR A 147 -32.61 -2.52 -0.24
N GLN A 148 -31.64 -1.72 0.22
CA GLN A 148 -31.75 -0.26 0.22
C GLN A 148 -31.44 0.36 -1.15
N ALA A 149 -30.56 -0.27 -1.94
CA ALA A 149 -30.30 0.16 -3.31
C ALA A 149 -31.56 0.02 -4.19
N LYS A 150 -32.29 -1.09 -4.05
CA LYS A 150 -33.60 -1.28 -4.70
C LYS A 150 -34.64 -0.26 -4.25
N ALA A 151 -34.68 0.11 -2.96
CA ALA A 151 -35.60 1.11 -2.46
C ALA A 151 -35.31 2.53 -3.00
N LYS A 152 -34.03 2.90 -3.17
CA LYS A 152 -33.65 4.19 -3.78
C LYS A 152 -33.98 4.25 -5.27
N VAL A 153 -33.76 3.14 -5.99
CA VAL A 153 -34.10 3.02 -7.42
C VAL A 153 -35.63 3.02 -7.63
N LEU A 154 -36.40 2.38 -6.76
CA LEU A 154 -37.88 2.42 -6.81
C LEU A 154 -38.41 3.85 -6.61
N ARG A 155 -37.82 4.59 -5.67
CA ARG A 155 -38.19 5.99 -5.39
C ARG A 155 -37.77 6.98 -6.48
N GLU A 156 -36.68 6.69 -7.18
CA GLU A 156 -36.24 7.44 -8.36
C GLU A 156 -37.09 7.09 -9.59
N ALA A 157 -37.53 5.84 -9.74
CA ALA A 157 -38.44 5.41 -10.80
C ALA A 157 -39.86 6.00 -10.66
N GLU A 158 -40.38 6.12 -9.44
CA GLU A 158 -41.66 6.80 -9.17
C GLU A 158 -41.62 8.30 -9.50
N LYS A 159 -40.45 8.94 -9.44
CA LYS A 159 -40.27 10.34 -9.84
C LYS A 159 -40.05 10.56 -11.34
N ALA A 160 -39.71 9.52 -12.09
CA ALA A 160 -39.39 9.61 -13.52
C ALA A 160 -40.58 9.26 -14.45
N ALA A 161 -41.76 8.97 -13.89
CA ALA A 161 -42.97 8.65 -14.66
C ALA A 161 -43.72 9.91 -15.14
N GLU A 162 -43.07 10.73 -15.98
CA GLU A 162 -43.76 11.59 -16.96
C GLU A 162 -43.29 11.19 -18.37
N PRO A 163 -44.20 11.03 -19.36
CA PRO A 163 -43.85 10.41 -20.62
C PRO A 163 -43.21 11.43 -21.58
N GLN A 164 -41.97 11.16 -21.99
CA GLN A 164 -41.38 11.76 -23.20
C GLN A 164 -41.21 10.69 -24.29
N LEU A 165 -41.73 11.02 -25.47
CA LEU A 165 -41.76 10.22 -26.68
C LEU A 165 -40.36 10.05 -27.30
N GLY A 166 -40.10 8.84 -27.81
CA GLY A 166 -39.29 8.63 -29.02
C GLY A 166 -37.80 8.31 -28.84
N HIS A 167 -37.45 7.03 -28.99
CA HIS A 167 -36.67 6.53 -30.14
C HIS A 167 -36.25 5.07 -29.89
N SER A 168 -36.82 4.16 -30.66
CA SER A 168 -36.39 2.77 -30.77
C SER A 168 -35.19 2.69 -31.73
N VAL A 169 -34.09 2.10 -31.29
CA VAL A 169 -33.00 1.69 -32.18
C VAL A 169 -33.01 0.16 -32.24
N SER A 170 -33.43 -0.35 -33.39
CA SER A 170 -33.44 -1.77 -33.74
C SER A 170 -32.02 -2.24 -34.05
N VAL A 171 -31.55 -3.29 -33.37
CA VAL A 171 -30.30 -4.00 -33.70
C VAL A 171 -30.61 -5.11 -34.70
N SER A 172 -30.13 -4.96 -35.93
CA SER A 172 -30.22 -5.99 -36.98
C SER A 172 -29.15 -7.07 -36.78
N ALA A 173 -29.61 -8.30 -36.58
CA ALA A 173 -28.80 -9.52 -36.65
C ALA A 173 -28.47 -9.85 -38.11
N GLY A 174 -27.18 -10.03 -38.41
CA GLY A 174 -26.69 -10.45 -39.73
C GLY A 174 -26.28 -11.92 -39.72
N ASN A 175 -27.03 -12.74 -40.45
CA ASN A 175 -26.73 -14.13 -40.78
C ASN A 175 -25.60 -14.24 -41.81
N GLY A 176 -24.63 -15.13 -41.57
CA GLY A 176 -23.69 -15.62 -42.58
C GLY A 176 -23.64 -17.16 -42.54
N PRO A 177 -23.71 -17.89 -43.67
CA PRO A 177 -23.89 -19.33 -43.66
C PRO A 177 -22.55 -20.11 -43.62
N ALA A 178 -22.68 -21.36 -43.15
CA ALA A 178 -21.65 -22.37 -43.05
C ALA A 178 -21.17 -22.89 -44.42
N THR A 179 -19.87 -23.17 -44.51
CA THR A 179 -19.31 -24.08 -45.52
C THR A 179 -18.45 -25.14 -44.84
N VAL A 180 -18.92 -26.38 -45.01
CA VAL A 180 -18.30 -27.65 -44.62
C VAL A 180 -17.49 -28.21 -45.79
N LEU A 181 -16.66 -29.22 -45.49
CA LEU A 181 -15.93 -30.15 -46.39
C LEU A 181 -14.59 -29.61 -46.90
N SER A 182 -13.49 -30.37 -46.97
CA SER A 182 -13.25 -31.80 -46.81
C SER A 182 -11.73 -32.05 -46.73
N SER A 183 -11.32 -33.05 -45.95
CA SER A 183 -9.97 -33.63 -46.03
C SER A 183 -9.81 -34.50 -47.28
N PRO A 184 -8.58 -34.68 -47.79
CA PRO A 184 -8.14 -36.04 -48.11
C PRO A 184 -6.78 -36.43 -47.48
N LYS A 185 -6.77 -37.62 -46.87
CA LYS A 185 -5.61 -38.44 -46.51
C LYS A 185 -4.85 -38.89 -47.77
N HIS A 186 -3.55 -39.15 -47.64
CA HIS A 186 -2.76 -40.30 -48.18
C HIS A 186 -1.26 -40.03 -47.89
N LYS A 187 -0.32 -40.97 -47.64
CA LYS A 187 -0.29 -42.37 -47.18
C LYS A 187 1.21 -42.79 -47.13
N HIS A 188 1.59 -43.59 -46.13
CA HIS A 188 2.70 -44.59 -46.07
C HIS A 188 4.20 -44.21 -45.98
N SER A 189 4.86 -44.77 -44.94
CA SER A 189 6.12 -45.58 -45.01
C SER A 189 6.57 -45.92 -43.56
N SER A 190 6.11 -47.04 -42.99
CA SER A 190 6.87 -48.28 -42.71
C SER A 190 8.11 -48.17 -41.79
N SER A 191 7.90 -48.61 -40.54
CA SER A 191 8.75 -49.49 -39.71
C SER A 191 10.25 -49.63 -40.01
N LYS A 192 11.08 -49.34 -39.00
CA LYS A 192 11.72 -50.38 -38.17
C LYS A 192 12.46 -49.80 -36.97
N SER A 193 12.28 -50.49 -35.86
CA SER A 193 12.95 -50.40 -34.57
C SER A 193 14.46 -50.63 -34.70
N LEU A 194 15.24 -50.08 -33.75
CA LEU A 194 16.23 -50.82 -32.95
C LEU A 194 16.76 -49.95 -31.78
N LYS A 195 16.37 -50.39 -30.58
CA LYS A 195 17.03 -50.34 -29.26
C LYS A 195 18.18 -49.34 -29.03
N LYS A 196 18.02 -48.51 -28.00
CA LYS A 196 19.14 -48.14 -27.12
C LYS A 196 18.70 -48.13 -25.66
N ASP A 197 19.27 -49.06 -24.90
CA ASP A 197 19.20 -49.16 -23.46
C ASP A 197 19.54 -47.83 -22.77
N LYS A 198 18.67 -47.44 -21.84
CA LYS A 198 19.04 -46.59 -20.70
C LYS A 198 18.26 -47.03 -19.47
N LYS A 199 18.90 -47.97 -18.76
CA LYS A 199 18.66 -48.24 -17.36
C LYS A 199 19.07 -47.00 -16.56
N ASP A 200 18.37 -46.77 -15.45
CA ASP A 200 18.66 -45.82 -14.37
C ASP A 200 18.23 -44.35 -14.56
N LYS A 201 16.95 -44.09 -14.27
CA LYS A 201 16.47 -43.08 -13.30
C LYS A 201 14.94 -43.17 -13.13
N LYS A 202 14.46 -44.24 -12.49
CA LYS A 202 13.12 -44.25 -11.87
C LYS A 202 13.25 -43.66 -10.47
N LEU A 203 13.44 -42.35 -10.40
CA LEU A 203 13.10 -41.58 -9.20
C LEU A 203 11.66 -41.09 -9.39
N TYR A 204 10.74 -41.89 -8.88
CA TYR A 204 9.48 -41.46 -8.29
C TYR A 204 8.72 -40.31 -9.00
N ASN A 205 8.31 -40.50 -10.25
CA ASN A 205 7.09 -39.85 -10.70
C ASN A 205 5.93 -40.65 -10.11
N ARG A 206 5.59 -40.39 -8.83
CA ARG A 206 4.37 -40.92 -8.21
C ARG A 206 3.24 -40.35 -9.04
N SER A 207 2.67 -41.16 -9.93
CA SER A 207 1.52 -40.73 -10.73
C SER A 207 0.45 -40.28 -9.74
N PHE A 208 0.11 -39.00 -9.75
CA PHE A 208 -0.97 -38.45 -8.98
C PHE A 208 -2.22 -39.30 -9.24
N ASN A 209 -2.69 -39.99 -8.22
CA ASN A 209 -3.89 -40.81 -8.34
C ASN A 209 -4.98 -40.16 -7.51
N PHE A 210 -5.80 -39.36 -8.19
CA PHE A 210 -6.82 -38.50 -7.59
C PHE A 210 -7.70 -39.25 -6.58
N GLU A 211 -8.10 -40.48 -6.88
CA GLU A 211 -8.94 -41.29 -5.99
C GLU A 211 -8.26 -41.71 -4.69
N LYS A 212 -6.94 -41.94 -4.71
CA LYS A 212 -6.17 -42.31 -3.51
C LYS A 212 -5.75 -41.10 -2.68
N GLU A 213 -5.53 -39.96 -3.33
CA GLU A 213 -5.08 -38.73 -2.69
C GLU A 213 -6.24 -37.83 -2.24
N LYS A 214 -7.48 -38.11 -2.66
CA LYS A 214 -8.69 -37.41 -2.21
C LYS A 214 -8.81 -37.26 -0.68
N PRO A 215 -8.64 -38.30 0.16
CA PRO A 215 -8.73 -38.13 1.62
C PRO A 215 -7.60 -37.26 2.17
N GLU A 216 -6.39 -37.40 1.63
CA GLU A 216 -5.24 -36.57 2.02
C GLU A 216 -5.46 -35.11 1.61
N MET A 217 -5.98 -34.86 0.41
CA MET A 217 -6.34 -33.52 -0.06
C MET A 217 -7.38 -32.86 0.87
N LEU A 218 -8.46 -33.56 1.22
CA LEU A 218 -9.46 -33.03 2.16
C LEU A 218 -8.86 -32.74 3.54
N GLN A 219 -7.93 -33.57 4.02
CA GLN A 219 -7.20 -33.31 5.25
C GLN A 219 -6.30 -32.09 5.14
N THR A 220 -5.58 -31.92 4.01
CA THR A 220 -4.75 -30.73 3.79
C THR A 220 -5.59 -29.45 3.75
N LEU A 221 -6.76 -29.49 3.12
CA LEU A 221 -7.73 -28.39 3.08
C LEU A 221 -8.21 -27.98 4.48
N ALA A 222 -8.57 -28.96 5.32
CA ALA A 222 -8.95 -28.69 6.70
C ALA A 222 -7.76 -28.10 7.50
N SER A 223 -6.57 -28.67 7.33
CA SER A 223 -5.37 -28.22 8.03
C SER A 223 -4.90 -26.82 7.61
N SER A 224 -5.09 -26.43 6.33
CA SER A 224 -4.68 -25.12 5.83
C SER A 224 -5.45 -23.97 6.45
N SER A 225 -6.77 -24.12 6.60
CA SER A 225 -7.59 -23.06 7.20
C SER A 225 -7.33 -22.93 8.70
N VAL A 226 -7.03 -24.04 9.39
CA VAL A 226 -6.58 -24.01 10.79
C VAL A 226 -5.20 -23.36 10.91
N ALA A 227 -4.25 -23.73 10.04
CA ALA A 227 -2.90 -23.19 10.07
C ALA A 227 -2.85 -21.69 9.76
N SER A 228 -3.58 -21.22 8.73
CA SER A 228 -3.67 -19.80 8.38
C SER A 228 -4.21 -18.97 9.56
N THR A 229 -5.28 -19.44 10.19
CA THR A 229 -5.88 -18.81 11.38
C THR A 229 -4.91 -18.80 12.57
N ASN A 230 -4.22 -19.93 12.81
CA ASN A 230 -3.27 -20.05 13.91
C ASN A 230 -2.05 -19.13 13.72
N LEU A 231 -1.56 -18.94 12.50
CA LEU A 231 -0.49 -17.99 12.19
C LEU A 231 -0.97 -16.56 12.43
N LEU A 232 -2.13 -16.17 11.88
CA LEU A 232 -2.70 -14.83 12.09
C LEU A 232 -2.92 -14.50 13.56
N ASN A 233 -3.38 -15.48 14.36
CA ASN A 233 -3.56 -15.29 15.80
C ASN A 233 -2.22 -15.19 16.55
N ALA A 234 -1.20 -15.93 16.13
CA ALA A 234 0.15 -15.79 16.71
C ALA A 234 0.71 -14.40 16.43
N LEU A 235 0.61 -13.94 15.18
CA LEU A 235 1.05 -12.61 14.73
C LEU A 235 0.42 -11.48 15.55
N LYS A 236 -0.84 -11.61 15.95
CA LYS A 236 -1.54 -10.62 16.78
C LYS A 236 -1.04 -10.55 18.22
N ARG A 237 -0.43 -11.62 18.74
CA ARG A 237 0.06 -11.70 20.13
C ARG A 237 1.48 -11.17 20.28
N VAL A 238 2.26 -11.15 19.21
CA VAL A 238 3.64 -10.65 19.26
C VAL A 238 3.62 -9.14 19.53
N ASN A 239 4.32 -8.74 20.58
CA ASN A 239 4.55 -7.32 20.85
C ASN A 239 5.70 -6.82 19.95
N ARG A 240 5.31 -6.18 18.85
CA ARG A 240 6.22 -5.66 17.82
C ARG A 240 7.09 -4.48 18.28
N GLU A 241 6.87 -3.92 19.47
CA GLU A 241 7.76 -2.91 20.05
C GLU A 241 8.99 -3.54 20.72
N THR A 242 8.89 -4.77 21.22
CA THR A 242 9.93 -5.41 22.02
C THR A 242 10.67 -6.52 21.29
N GLN A 243 9.99 -7.20 20.35
CA GLN A 243 10.53 -8.38 19.68
C GLN A 243 10.12 -8.37 18.20
N ARG A 244 11.00 -8.82 17.31
CA ARG A 244 10.62 -9.06 15.91
C ARG A 244 9.76 -10.31 15.79
N VAL A 245 8.89 -10.33 14.79
CA VAL A 245 8.02 -11.47 14.53
C VAL A 245 8.84 -12.74 14.21
N SER A 246 9.95 -12.58 13.47
CA SER A 246 10.90 -13.65 13.16
C SER A 246 11.73 -14.16 14.34
N GLU A 247 11.70 -13.49 15.49
CA GLU A 247 12.42 -13.96 16.68
C GLU A 247 11.56 -14.91 17.54
N ASP A 248 10.25 -14.94 17.32
CA ASP A 248 9.35 -15.85 18.01
C ASP A 248 9.36 -17.24 17.34
N ALA A 249 9.89 -18.23 18.06
CA ALA A 249 9.98 -19.62 17.61
C ALA A 249 8.60 -20.22 17.29
N GLU A 250 7.54 -19.83 18.01
CA GLU A 250 6.20 -20.33 17.73
C GLU A 250 5.65 -19.78 16.41
N VAL A 251 5.88 -18.51 16.15
CA VAL A 251 5.41 -17.86 14.91
C VAL A 251 6.16 -18.43 13.71
N LEU A 252 7.48 -18.62 13.82
CA LEU A 252 8.27 -19.25 12.76
C LEU A 252 7.79 -20.67 12.44
N ASN A 253 7.53 -21.49 13.46
CA ASN A 253 7.01 -22.85 13.23
C ASN A 253 5.64 -22.84 12.51
N ARG A 254 4.74 -21.93 12.91
CA ARG A 254 3.45 -21.75 12.22
C ARG A 254 3.63 -21.25 10.79
N PHE A 255 4.57 -20.33 10.56
CA PHE A 255 4.91 -19.82 9.23
C PHE A 255 5.44 -20.93 8.31
N GLU A 256 6.36 -21.77 8.79
CA GLU A 256 6.88 -22.92 8.05
C GLU A 256 5.77 -23.94 7.73
N THR A 257 4.89 -24.21 8.69
CA THR A 257 3.71 -25.07 8.50
C THR A 257 2.81 -24.53 7.38
N CYS A 258 2.52 -23.22 7.38
CA CYS A 258 1.76 -22.57 6.31
C CYS A 258 2.45 -22.69 4.94
N LYS A 259 3.78 -22.53 4.87
CA LYS A 259 4.55 -22.72 3.62
C LYS A 259 4.43 -24.15 3.09
N GLN A 260 4.55 -25.16 3.95
CA GLN A 260 4.44 -26.56 3.56
C GLN A 260 3.04 -26.89 3.02
N LEU A 261 2.00 -26.45 3.73
CA LEU A 261 0.60 -26.64 3.30
C LEU A 261 0.30 -25.92 1.98
N ARG A 262 0.84 -24.72 1.77
CA ARG A 262 0.68 -23.99 0.50
C ARG A 262 1.27 -24.76 -0.68
N ARG A 263 2.46 -25.35 -0.53
CA ARG A 263 3.07 -26.18 -1.58
C ARG A 263 2.23 -27.41 -1.91
N GLN A 264 1.66 -28.06 -0.90
CA GLN A 264 0.75 -29.21 -1.09
C GLN A 264 -0.54 -28.79 -1.82
N ILE A 265 -1.16 -27.68 -1.41
CA ILE A 265 -2.36 -27.15 -2.08
C ILE A 265 -2.08 -26.78 -3.53
N LEU A 266 -0.96 -26.12 -3.84
CA LEU A 266 -0.57 -25.81 -5.22
C LEU A 266 -0.39 -27.08 -6.06
N ARG A 267 0.22 -28.13 -5.49
CA ARG A 267 0.32 -29.43 -6.16
C ARG A 267 -1.06 -29.99 -6.48
N TYR A 268 -2.02 -29.91 -5.55
CA TYR A 268 -3.39 -30.38 -5.80
C TYR A 268 -4.11 -29.53 -6.86
N ILE A 269 -4.01 -28.19 -6.82
CA ILE A 269 -4.61 -27.31 -7.84
C ILE A 269 -4.15 -27.69 -9.26
N GLN A 270 -2.89 -28.09 -9.43
CA GLN A 270 -2.34 -28.47 -10.74
C GLN A 270 -2.90 -29.80 -11.29
N HIS A 271 -3.40 -30.68 -10.44
CA HIS A 271 -3.80 -32.04 -10.84
C HIS A 271 -5.30 -32.34 -10.62
N VAL A 272 -6.02 -31.46 -9.94
CA VAL A 272 -7.45 -31.61 -9.67
C VAL A 272 -8.25 -30.91 -10.76
N GLU A 273 -8.89 -31.70 -11.62
CA GLU A 273 -9.81 -31.21 -12.67
C GLU A 273 -11.27 -31.17 -12.17
N SER A 274 -11.55 -31.67 -10.97
CA SER A 274 -12.90 -31.70 -10.40
C SER A 274 -13.34 -30.31 -9.90
N GLU A 275 -14.40 -29.76 -10.50
CA GLU A 275 -14.95 -28.44 -10.14
C GLU A 275 -15.40 -28.33 -8.67
N GLU A 276 -15.80 -29.44 -8.04
CA GLU A 276 -16.27 -29.48 -6.64
C GLU A 276 -15.19 -29.03 -5.64
N TYR A 277 -13.91 -29.40 -5.87
CA TYR A 277 -12.82 -29.13 -4.92
C TYR A 277 -11.91 -27.99 -5.36
N LEU A 278 -11.91 -27.65 -6.65
CA LEU A 278 -11.05 -26.61 -7.20
C LEU A 278 -11.30 -25.26 -6.52
N GLY A 279 -12.57 -24.88 -6.31
CA GLY A 279 -12.93 -23.63 -5.63
C GLY A 279 -12.41 -23.57 -4.19
N SER A 280 -12.56 -24.66 -3.42
CA SER A 280 -12.06 -24.73 -2.04
C SER A 280 -10.53 -24.70 -1.98
N LEU A 281 -9.84 -25.38 -2.90
CA LEU A 281 -8.38 -25.37 -2.97
C LEU A 281 -7.82 -23.96 -3.28
N ILE A 282 -8.45 -23.23 -4.21
CA ILE A 282 -8.08 -21.85 -4.51
C ILE A 282 -8.30 -20.97 -3.27
N HIS A 283 -9.46 -21.08 -2.62
CA HIS A 283 -9.75 -20.28 -1.43
C HIS A 283 -8.75 -20.53 -0.30
N SER A 284 -8.43 -21.79 0.01
CA SER A 284 -7.41 -22.12 1.01
C SER A 284 -6.00 -21.66 0.61
N ASN A 285 -5.69 -21.58 -0.69
CA ASN A 285 -4.45 -20.95 -1.15
C ASN A 285 -4.44 -19.44 -0.83
N GLU A 286 -5.53 -18.73 -1.11
CA GLU A 286 -5.67 -17.30 -0.82
C GLU A 286 -5.55 -17.02 0.69
N GLU A 287 -6.14 -17.86 1.54
CA GLU A 287 -6.01 -17.75 3.00
C GLU A 287 -4.56 -17.93 3.47
N LEU A 288 -3.86 -18.96 2.96
CA LEU A 288 -2.46 -19.20 3.30
C LEU A 288 -1.55 -18.07 2.79
N VAL A 289 -1.77 -17.59 1.56
CA VAL A 289 -1.01 -16.47 1.00
C VAL A 289 -1.22 -15.22 1.84
N SER A 290 -2.47 -14.93 2.21
CA SER A 290 -2.79 -13.78 3.06
C SER A 290 -2.10 -13.85 4.42
N ALA A 291 -2.07 -15.03 5.05
CA ALA A 291 -1.39 -15.23 6.33
C ALA A 291 0.14 -15.12 6.23
N LEU A 292 0.74 -15.64 5.14
CA LEU A 292 2.18 -15.52 4.88
C LEU A 292 2.59 -14.06 4.59
N MET A 293 1.82 -13.35 3.77
CA MET A 293 2.04 -11.92 3.52
C MET A 293 1.92 -11.09 4.80
N ALA A 294 0.95 -11.41 5.68
CA ALA A 294 0.82 -10.75 6.97
C ALA A 294 2.06 -10.94 7.85
N PHE A 295 2.69 -12.11 7.85
CA PHE A 295 3.96 -12.35 8.54
C PHE A 295 5.06 -11.41 8.01
N GLU A 296 5.24 -11.33 6.69
CA GLU A 296 6.29 -10.50 6.08
C GLU A 296 6.09 -9.00 6.36
N VAL A 297 4.85 -8.53 6.29
CA VAL A 297 4.50 -7.13 6.60
C VAL A 297 4.80 -6.79 8.06
N LEU A 298 4.48 -7.71 8.98
CA LEU A 298 4.63 -7.48 10.41
C LEU A 298 6.07 -7.67 10.91
N ASP A 299 6.90 -8.45 10.22
CA ASP A 299 8.30 -8.70 10.55
C ASP A 299 9.26 -7.54 10.22
N LYS A 300 8.78 -6.52 9.49
CA LYS A 300 9.58 -5.32 9.21
C LYS A 300 9.92 -4.59 10.52
N SER A 301 11.21 -4.38 10.79
CA SER A 301 11.65 -3.79 12.06
C SER A 301 11.38 -2.28 12.17
N VAL A 302 11.30 -1.81 13.42
CA VAL A 302 11.10 -0.39 13.78
C VAL A 302 12.21 0.52 13.25
N ASP A 303 13.43 0.00 13.15
CA ASP A 303 14.64 0.78 12.82
C ASP A 303 14.77 1.08 11.33
N TYR A 304 14.26 0.21 10.46
CA TYR A 304 14.31 0.41 9.00
C TYR A 304 13.30 1.46 8.50
N ASP A 305 12.30 1.81 9.31
CA ASP A 305 11.23 2.73 8.94
C ASP A 305 11.51 4.19 9.35
N SER A 306 12.75 4.47 9.77
CA SER A 306 13.16 5.79 10.23
C SER A 306 13.77 6.67 9.14
N ASP A 307 14.15 6.17 7.95
CA ASP A 307 14.89 7.01 6.97
C ASP A 307 14.86 6.63 5.47
N SER A 308 14.01 5.73 4.95
CA SER A 308 13.99 5.48 3.49
C SER A 308 12.68 4.92 2.93
N ASP A 309 12.02 5.75 2.12
CA ASP A 309 10.79 5.50 1.34
C ASP A 309 10.94 4.51 0.16
N GLN A 310 11.90 3.57 0.14
CA GLN A 310 12.26 2.89 -1.12
C GLN A 310 12.07 1.36 -1.21
N ASP A 311 11.79 0.63 -0.13
CA ASP A 311 11.85 -0.85 -0.20
C ASP A 311 10.49 -1.57 -0.14
N VAL A 312 9.55 -1.11 -0.97
CA VAL A 312 8.36 -1.92 -1.32
C VAL A 312 8.67 -2.90 -2.47
N LEU A 313 9.83 -2.78 -3.12
CA LEU A 313 10.20 -3.58 -4.31
C LEU A 313 11.31 -4.62 -4.07
N GLU A 314 11.94 -4.67 -2.89
CA GLU A 314 13.11 -5.55 -2.63
C GLU A 314 12.83 -6.81 -1.80
N SER A 315 11.61 -7.03 -1.30
CA SER A 315 11.23 -8.33 -0.75
C SER A 315 11.12 -9.34 -1.91
N GLY A 316 12.26 -9.91 -2.31
CA GLY A 316 12.43 -10.84 -3.44
C GLY A 316 11.70 -12.18 -3.33
N TRP A 317 10.59 -12.22 -2.62
CA TRP A 317 9.60 -13.30 -2.64
C TRP A 317 8.58 -13.02 -3.74
N THR A 318 8.81 -13.60 -4.91
CA THR A 318 7.72 -13.80 -5.87
C THR A 318 7.05 -15.13 -5.55
N PRO A 319 5.71 -15.23 -5.63
CA PRO A 319 4.96 -16.47 -5.44
C PRO A 319 5.51 -17.67 -6.23
N ASP A 320 6.24 -17.40 -7.32
CA ASP A 320 6.79 -18.35 -8.29
C ASP A 320 8.23 -18.82 -8.03
N ARG A 321 9.01 -18.15 -7.18
CA ARG A 321 10.47 -18.39 -7.10
C ARG A 321 10.83 -19.76 -6.49
N GLU A 322 10.06 -20.24 -5.51
CA GLU A 322 10.22 -21.59 -4.95
C GLU A 322 9.61 -22.68 -5.87
N VAL A 323 8.71 -22.30 -6.79
CA VAL A 323 8.03 -23.24 -7.70
C VAL A 323 8.96 -23.63 -8.85
N ASN A 324 9.82 -22.70 -9.28
CA ASN A 324 10.78 -22.90 -10.37
C ASN A 324 11.87 -23.94 -10.07
N GLU A 325 12.30 -24.07 -8.81
CA GLU A 325 13.31 -25.07 -8.42
C GLU A 325 12.79 -26.51 -8.56
N SER A 326 11.47 -26.70 -8.45
CA SER A 326 10.81 -28.00 -8.65
C SER A 326 10.50 -28.29 -10.13
N PHE A 327 10.68 -27.30 -11.03
CA PHE A 327 10.28 -27.36 -12.45
C PHE A 327 11.47 -27.19 -13.42
N ALA A 328 12.70 -27.18 -12.93
CA ALA A 328 13.94 -26.95 -13.68
C ALA A 328 14.27 -27.98 -14.79
N GLY A 329 13.39 -28.97 -15.02
CA GLY A 329 13.55 -30.02 -16.03
C GLY A 329 12.89 -29.76 -17.39
N LEU A 330 12.11 -28.68 -17.57
CA LEU A 330 11.44 -28.34 -18.83
C LEU A 330 11.84 -26.94 -19.30
N ALA A 331 12.98 -26.85 -19.99
CA ALA A 331 13.45 -25.62 -20.59
C ALA A 331 12.61 -25.24 -21.83
N ILE A 332 11.56 -24.44 -21.64
CA ILE A 332 10.82 -23.76 -22.72
C ILE A 332 11.25 -22.29 -22.72
N ASN A 333 12.50 -22.02 -23.12
CA ASN A 333 12.95 -20.76 -23.73
C ASN A 333 14.45 -20.86 -24.04
N PRO A 334 14.89 -20.82 -25.30
CA PRO A 334 16.31 -20.68 -25.59
C PRO A 334 16.79 -19.28 -25.15
N PRO A 335 18.06 -19.13 -24.72
CA PRO A 335 18.59 -17.83 -24.33
C PRO A 335 18.61 -16.87 -25.52
N LYS A 336 18.23 -15.60 -25.28
CA LYS A 336 18.32 -14.52 -26.28
C LYS A 336 19.77 -14.36 -26.75
N PRO A 337 20.01 -14.13 -28.05
CA PRO A 337 21.37 -13.98 -28.58
C PRO A 337 22.06 -12.72 -28.01
N PRO A 338 23.40 -12.74 -27.91
CA PRO A 338 24.18 -11.63 -27.36
C PRO A 338 24.06 -10.37 -28.23
N ARG A 339 23.85 -9.22 -27.57
CA ARG A 339 23.78 -7.90 -28.20
C ARG A 339 25.16 -7.52 -28.77
N PRO A 340 25.26 -6.96 -30.00
CA PRO A 340 26.55 -6.59 -30.59
C PRO A 340 27.23 -5.47 -29.81
N THR A 341 28.57 -5.56 -29.74
CA THR A 341 29.47 -4.61 -29.07
C THR A 341 29.48 -3.25 -29.76
N ARG A 342 29.27 -2.18 -28.99
CA ARG A 342 29.40 -0.79 -29.44
C ARG A 342 30.89 -0.46 -29.65
N PRO A 343 31.30 0.14 -30.78
CA PRO A 343 32.69 0.54 -30.98
C PRO A 343 33.05 1.76 -30.10
N LEU A 344 34.28 1.75 -29.58
CA LEU A 344 34.92 2.81 -28.80
C LEU A 344 35.79 3.72 -29.69
N SER A 345 36.13 4.89 -29.12
CA SER A 345 37.03 5.99 -29.57
C SER A 345 36.35 7.04 -30.45
N ILE A 346 36.44 8.36 -30.15
CA ILE A 346 37.66 9.19 -30.09
C ILE A 346 37.64 10.20 -28.92
N SER A 347 38.84 10.68 -28.61
CA SER A 347 39.40 11.19 -27.36
C SER A 347 39.62 12.73 -27.32
N VAL A 348 39.52 13.30 -26.10
CA VAL A 348 40.22 14.47 -25.47
C VAL A 348 40.06 15.92 -26.05
N PRO A 349 40.35 17.01 -25.28
CA PRO A 349 41.05 17.11 -23.98
C PRO A 349 40.38 17.87 -22.83
N SER A 350 41.01 17.67 -21.67
CA SER A 350 40.77 18.21 -20.33
C SER A 350 41.37 19.61 -20.14
N SER A 351 40.75 20.43 -19.27
CA SER A 351 41.49 21.32 -18.36
C SER A 351 40.69 21.60 -17.09
N SER A 352 41.43 22.00 -16.07
CA SER A 352 41.23 21.79 -14.64
C SER A 352 40.84 23.06 -13.86
N ARG A 353 40.21 22.83 -12.69
CA ARG A 353 40.30 23.60 -11.42
C ARG A 353 39.80 25.06 -11.36
N HIS A 354 38.82 25.29 -10.47
CA HIS A 354 38.85 26.19 -9.29
C HIS A 354 37.47 26.82 -9.02
N THR A 355 36.96 26.65 -7.80
CA THR A 355 36.09 27.62 -7.11
C THR A 355 36.97 28.80 -6.64
N PRO A 356 36.48 30.07 -6.58
CA PRO A 356 35.50 30.51 -5.58
C PRO A 356 34.50 31.63 -5.98
N ALA A 357 33.30 31.55 -5.39
CA ALA A 357 32.47 32.59 -4.74
C ALA A 357 32.02 33.93 -5.42
N TYR A 358 30.76 34.27 -5.06
CA TYR A 358 29.98 35.54 -5.07
C TYR A 358 29.41 36.16 -6.37
N ASP A 359 28.08 36.28 -6.35
CA ASP A 359 27.20 37.40 -6.76
C ASP A 359 26.78 37.68 -8.22
N THR A 360 25.44 37.73 -8.36
CA THR A 360 24.59 38.64 -9.17
C THR A 360 23.97 38.11 -10.48
N GLU A 361 22.61 38.09 -10.46
CA GLU A 361 21.61 38.30 -11.52
C GLU A 361 21.72 37.54 -12.86
N SER A 362 20.65 36.82 -13.25
CA SER A 362 19.86 37.11 -14.47
C SER A 362 18.80 36.02 -14.74
N GLU A 363 17.56 36.48 -14.74
CA GLU A 363 16.45 36.23 -15.68
C GLU A 363 16.04 34.82 -16.08
N SER A 364 14.77 34.55 -15.74
CA SER A 364 13.87 33.53 -16.23
C SER A 364 13.35 33.85 -17.64
N GLU A 365 13.52 32.93 -18.59
CA GLU A 365 12.73 32.89 -19.83
C GLU A 365 11.44 32.10 -19.57
N PHE A 366 10.31 32.81 -19.62
CA PHE A 366 8.95 32.26 -19.69
C PHE A 366 8.41 32.66 -21.07
N GLU A 367 8.06 31.68 -21.91
CA GLU A 367 7.42 31.92 -23.21
C GLU A 367 5.98 32.43 -23.03
N PRO A 368 5.56 33.53 -23.69
CA PRO A 368 4.17 33.88 -23.82
C PRO A 368 3.69 33.60 -25.24
N ASP A 369 2.65 32.77 -25.37
CA ASP A 369 1.77 32.75 -26.53
C ASP A 369 0.35 33.16 -26.09
N ASP A 370 -0.30 33.92 -26.97
CA ASP A 370 -1.69 34.39 -26.98
C ASP A 370 -2.03 35.71 -26.24
N ASP A 371 -1.59 36.84 -26.84
CA ASP A 371 -2.20 38.17 -26.64
C ASP A 371 -3.47 38.32 -27.49
N ASP A 372 -4.64 38.19 -26.85
CA ASP A 372 -5.96 38.46 -27.45
C ASP A 372 -6.18 39.99 -27.57
N GLU A 373 -6.13 40.51 -28.80
CA GLU A 373 -6.17 41.95 -29.15
C GLU A 373 -7.44 42.70 -28.73
N ASN A 374 -8.42 42.04 -28.12
CA ASN A 374 -9.67 42.66 -27.63
C ASN A 374 -9.84 42.62 -26.10
N ASN A 375 -8.78 42.43 -25.31
CA ASN A 375 -8.89 42.50 -23.85
C ASN A 375 -8.99 43.96 -23.35
N PRO A 376 -10.15 44.42 -22.84
CA PRO A 376 -10.32 45.80 -22.37
C PRO A 376 -9.62 46.10 -21.03
N PHE A 377 -8.95 45.11 -20.41
CA PHE A 377 -8.16 45.25 -19.18
C PHE A 377 -6.66 45.02 -19.38
N GLY A 378 -6.17 44.99 -20.63
CA GLY A 378 -4.75 44.82 -20.91
C GLY A 378 -3.90 46.02 -20.46
N ASP A 379 -2.69 45.74 -19.98
CA ASP A 379 -1.77 46.70 -19.33
C ASP A 379 -1.24 47.84 -20.24
N ARG A 380 -1.74 47.95 -21.47
CA ARG A 380 -1.36 48.99 -22.45
C ARG A 380 -1.75 50.42 -22.05
N ASN A 381 -2.55 50.59 -20.98
CA ASN A 381 -2.97 51.88 -20.46
C ASN A 381 -2.49 52.19 -19.02
N ALA A 382 -1.53 51.45 -18.47
CA ALA A 382 -1.04 51.71 -17.11
C ALA A 382 -0.18 52.99 -17.06
N ILE A 383 -0.66 54.01 -16.34
CA ILE A 383 0.00 55.31 -16.17
C ILE A 383 0.97 55.22 -14.99
N SER A 384 2.26 55.48 -15.21
CA SER A 384 3.31 55.34 -14.18
C SER A 384 3.19 56.38 -13.07
N THR A 385 3.01 55.95 -11.82
CA THR A 385 3.06 56.80 -10.62
C THR A 385 4.51 57.07 -10.18
N PRO A 386 4.89 58.31 -9.81
CA PRO A 386 6.26 58.62 -9.40
C PRO A 386 6.56 58.15 -7.96
N ALA A 387 7.80 57.75 -7.74
CA ALA A 387 8.31 57.15 -6.51
C ALA A 387 8.26 58.10 -5.30
N VAL A 388 7.90 57.54 -4.15
CA VAL A 388 7.85 58.20 -2.83
C VAL A 388 9.26 58.37 -2.26
N ASP A 389 9.60 59.62 -1.92
CA ASP A 389 10.81 60.03 -1.20
C ASP A 389 10.90 59.40 0.20
N LYS A 390 12.04 58.77 0.50
CA LYS A 390 12.41 58.35 1.87
C LYS A 390 12.94 59.55 2.66
N PHE A 391 12.09 60.24 3.41
CA PHE A 391 12.54 61.14 4.47
C PHE A 391 12.73 60.37 5.78
N GLY A 392 13.99 60.27 6.23
CA GLY A 392 14.36 59.76 7.55
C GLY A 392 13.89 60.70 8.66
N ARG A 393 13.17 60.15 9.64
CA ARG A 393 12.87 60.85 10.90
C ARG A 393 13.93 60.49 11.94
N THR A 394 14.81 61.44 12.23
CA THR A 394 15.60 61.46 13.47
C THR A 394 14.72 61.99 14.61
N VAL A 395 14.52 61.18 15.64
CA VAL A 395 13.91 61.60 16.91
C VAL A 395 15.01 62.22 17.76
N LYS A 396 14.84 63.49 18.18
CA LYS A 396 15.68 64.14 19.20
C LYS A 396 14.96 64.05 20.54
N GLU A 397 15.67 63.58 21.56
CA GLU A 397 15.36 63.78 22.97
C GLU A 397 15.36 65.27 23.30
N VAL A 398 14.31 65.75 23.97
CA VAL A 398 14.33 66.67 25.13
C VAL A 398 13.11 66.36 25.99
#